data_AF-X6LDS9-F1
#
_entry.id   AF-X6LDS9-F1
#
_cell.length_a   1.000
_cell.length_b   1.000
_cell.length_c   1.000
_cell.angle_alpha   90.00
_cell.angle_beta   90.00
_cell.angle_gamma   90.00
#
_symmetry.space_group_name_H-M   'P 1'
#
loop_
_entity.id
_entity.type
_entity.pdbx_description
1 polymer ?
#
loop_
_entity_poly.entity_id
_entity_poly.type
_entity_poly.pdbx_seq_one_letter_code
_entity_poly.pdbx_strand_id
1 'polypeptide(L)'
;MWNHQIDLNLIYVILNHCRKDVNLAIQVLFAFEQWKFRNNNEQNYKKRVNEFLERRCCNHNVNLFFIFVSQIDKEQTATERATLDIDCYGLPFVEKDKQKVVSFKQIKILFFFQKNLVQIQIVN
;
A
#
# COMPACT_ATOMS: atom_id res chain seq x y z
N MET A 1 -9.76 -9.97 -9.82
CA MET A 1 -8.38 -10.52 -9.70
C MET A 1 -7.44 -9.32 -9.70
N TRP A 2 -6.78 -9.04 -8.58
CA TRP A 2 -6.06 -7.78 -8.30
C TRP A 2 -4.81 -7.67 -9.19
N ASN A 3 -4.89 -6.89 -10.27
CA ASN A 3 -3.78 -6.70 -11.21
C ASN A 3 -3.01 -5.38 -10.96
N HIS A 4 -3.19 -4.79 -9.79
CA HIS A 4 -2.53 -3.56 -9.38
C HIS A 4 -1.37 -3.94 -8.47
N GLN A 5 -0.18 -3.38 -8.73
CA GLN A 5 0.95 -3.55 -7.83
C GLN A 5 0.59 -2.92 -6.48
N ILE A 6 0.37 -3.77 -5.46
CA ILE A 6 0.06 -3.30 -4.11
C ILE A 6 1.25 -2.49 -3.59
N ASP A 7 0.97 -1.28 -3.12
CA ASP A 7 1.98 -0.40 -2.58
C ASP A 7 2.46 -0.90 -1.20
N LEU A 8 3.72 -1.33 -1.13
CA LEU A 8 4.29 -1.86 0.10
C LEU A 8 4.39 -0.79 1.20
N ASN A 9 4.51 0.50 0.85
CA ASN A 9 4.47 1.58 1.82
C ASN A 9 3.07 1.74 2.42
N LEU A 10 2.02 1.56 1.61
CA LEU A 10 0.65 1.59 2.11
C LEU A 10 0.42 0.45 3.12
N ILE A 11 0.87 -0.77 2.80
CA ILE A 11 0.78 -1.90 3.74
C ILE A 11 1.52 -1.59 5.05
N TYR A 12 2.74 -1.05 4.95
CA TYR A 12 3.54 -0.69 6.11
C TYR A 12 2.84 0.33 7.01
N VAL A 13 2.33 1.41 6.41
CA VAL A 13 1.61 2.47 7.14
C VAL A 13 0.34 1.92 7.80
N ILE A 14 -0.46 1.11 7.09
CA ILE A 14 -1.66 0.49 7.66
C ILE A 14 -1.31 -0.42 8.83
N LEU A 15 -0.24 -1.22 8.72
CA LEU A 15 0.21 -2.08 9.82
C LEU A 15 0.65 -1.25 11.02
N ASN A 16 1.43 -0.19 10.84
CA ASN A 16 1.80 0.71 11.94
C ASN A 16 0.58 1.35 12.59
N HIS A 17 -0.35 1.85 11.78
CA HIS A 17 -1.61 2.43 12.24
C HIS A 17 -2.43 1.42 13.07
N CYS A 18 -2.44 0.15 12.65
CA CYS A 18 -3.13 -0.94 13.35
C CYS A 18 -2.29 -1.58 14.47
N ARG A 19 -1.23 -0.92 14.95
CA ARG A 19 -0.32 -1.45 15.99
C ARG A 19 0.22 -2.85 15.68
N LYS A 20 0.44 -3.14 14.40
CA LYS A 20 0.92 -4.40 13.83
C LYS A 20 -0.07 -5.56 13.96
N ASP A 21 -1.34 -5.30 14.27
CA ASP A 21 -2.40 -6.30 14.16
C ASP A 21 -2.73 -6.55 12.68
N VAL A 22 -2.38 -7.74 12.19
CA VAL A 22 -2.55 -8.14 10.80
C VAL A 22 -4.03 -8.31 10.44
N ASN A 23 -4.86 -8.84 11.34
CA ASN A 23 -6.27 -9.06 11.07
C ASN A 23 -7.02 -7.74 10.95
N LEU A 24 -6.70 -6.79 11.84
CA LEU A 24 -7.23 -5.43 11.77
C LEU A 24 -6.73 -4.72 10.50
N ALA A 25 -5.44 -4.83 10.18
CA ALA A 25 -4.86 -4.24 8.98
C ALA A 25 -5.52 -4.75 7.69
N ILE A 26 -5.85 -6.04 7.60
CA ILE A 26 -6.59 -6.61 6.46
C ILE A 26 -7.98 -5.98 6.34
N GLN A 27 -8.71 -5.84 7.46
CA GLN A 27 -10.04 -5.21 7.46
C GLN A 27 -9.97 -3.74 7.05
N VAL A 28 -9.00 -2.99 7.59
CA VAL A 28 -8.77 -1.58 7.25
C VAL A 28 -8.40 -1.42 5.77
N LEU A 29 -7.50 -2.25 5.25
CA LEU A 29 -7.12 -2.24 3.84
C LEU A 29 -8.32 -2.52 2.92
N PHE A 30 -9.17 -3.48 3.30
CA PHE A 30 -10.38 -3.80 2.54
C PHE A 30 -11.38 -2.64 2.55
N ALA A 31 -11.61 -2.02 3.71
CA ALA A 31 -12.48 -0.85 3.83
C ALA A 31 -11.95 0.35 3.03
N PHE A 32 -10.64 0.59 3.10
CA PHE A 32 -9.96 1.63 2.34
C PHE A 32 -10.11 1.43 0.83
N GLU A 33 -9.89 0.22 0.32
CA GLU A 33 -10.03 -0.10 -1.11
C GLU A 33 -11.47 0.11 -1.59
N GLN A 34 -12.47 -0.32 -0.79
CA GLN A 34 -13.87 0.00 -1.12
C GLN A 34 -14.15 1.50 -1.11
N TRP A 35 -13.63 2.23 -0.11
CA TRP A 35 -13.81 3.67 0.01
C TRP A 35 -13.18 4.43 -1.17
N LYS A 36 -12.01 4.00 -1.65
CA LYS A 36 -11.27 4.64 -2.74
C LYS A 36 -12.10 4.79 -4.02
N PHE A 37 -12.87 3.76 -4.37
CA PHE A 37 -13.73 3.74 -5.56
C PHE A 37 -15.12 4.34 -5.34
N ARG A 38 -15.53 4.58 -4.10
CA ARG A 38 -16.82 5.20 -3.80
C ARG A 38 -16.75 6.72 -3.92
N ASN A 39 -17.89 7.34 -4.25
CA ASN A 39 -18.13 8.78 -4.16
C ASN A 39 -17.06 9.67 -4.82
N ASN A 40 -16.37 9.14 -5.84
CA ASN A 40 -15.32 9.85 -6.56
C ASN A 40 -14.13 10.28 -5.66
N ASN A 41 -13.88 9.57 -4.55
CA ASN A 41 -12.87 9.93 -3.55
C ASN A 41 -11.47 10.06 -4.16
N GLU A 42 -11.08 9.14 -5.04
CA GLU A 42 -9.80 9.21 -5.74
C GLU A 42 -9.66 10.47 -6.62
N GLN A 43 -10.72 10.86 -7.32
CA GLN A 43 -10.72 12.10 -8.11
C GLN A 43 -10.70 13.36 -7.23
N ASN A 44 -11.39 13.33 -6.08
CA ASN A 44 -11.35 14.42 -5.11
C ASN A 44 -9.94 14.60 -4.54
N TYR A 45 -9.22 13.52 -4.30
CA TYR A 45 -7.81 13.58 -3.91
C TYR A 45 -6.93 14.24 -4.99
N LYS A 46 -7.15 13.94 -6.28
CA LYS A 46 -6.37 14.58 -7.36
C LYS A 46 -6.44 16.11 -7.32
N LYS A 47 -7.56 16.68 -6.86
CA LYS A 47 -7.72 18.14 -6.67
C LYS A 47 -6.90 18.71 -5.51
N ARG A 48 -6.53 17.86 -4.55
CA ARG A 48 -5.82 18.21 -3.30
C ARG A 48 -4.37 17.73 -3.26
N VAL A 49 -3.87 17.13 -4.34
CA VAL A 49 -2.49 16.58 -4.42
C VAL A 49 -1.43 17.58 -3.98
N ASN A 50 -1.59 18.85 -4.36
CA ASN A 50 -0.60 19.89 -4.04
C ASN A 50 -0.43 20.12 -2.52
N GLU A 51 -1.50 19.97 -1.73
CA GLU A 51 -1.45 20.11 -0.26
C GLU A 51 -0.51 19.09 0.41
N PHE A 52 -0.36 17.91 -0.22
CA PHE A 52 0.53 16.85 0.25
C PHE A 52 1.95 17.01 -0.28
N LEU A 53 2.10 17.50 -1.52
CA LEU A 53 3.42 17.74 -2.12
C LEU A 53 4.19 18.84 -1.38
N GLU A 54 3.51 19.92 -0.97
CA GLU A 54 4.12 20.99 -0.15
C GLU A 54 4.69 20.48 1.18
N ARG A 55 4.11 19.40 1.71
CA ARG A 55 4.56 18.71 2.93
C ARG A 55 5.44 17.49 2.65
N ARG A 56 6.02 17.38 1.45
CA ARG A 56 6.94 16.30 1.04
C ARG A 56 6.35 14.89 1.13
N CYS A 57 5.02 14.76 1.13
CA CYS A 57 4.32 13.48 1.14
C CYS A 57 4.14 12.96 -0.30
N CYS A 58 5.18 12.34 -0.86
CA CYS A 58 5.21 11.96 -2.27
C CYS A 58 4.50 10.64 -2.63
N ASN A 59 4.03 9.86 -1.64
CA ASN A 59 3.34 8.59 -1.90
C ASN A 59 1.81 8.79 -1.97
N HIS A 60 1.25 8.70 -3.18
CA HIS A 60 -0.17 8.98 -3.40
C HIS A 60 -1.13 8.01 -2.70
N ASN A 61 -0.80 6.72 -2.62
CA ASN A 61 -1.68 5.75 -1.95
C ASN A 61 -1.69 5.96 -0.43
N VAL A 62 -0.53 6.28 0.15
CA VAL A 62 -0.42 6.66 1.56
C VAL A 62 -1.20 7.94 1.84
N ASN A 63 -1.10 8.95 0.99
CA ASN A 63 -1.87 10.20 1.14
C ASN A 63 -3.38 9.94 1.10
N LEU A 64 -3.84 9.14 0.13
CA LEU A 64 -5.24 8.71 0.03
C LEU A 64 -5.71 7.99 1.29
N PHE A 65 -4.86 7.14 1.87
CA PHE A 65 -5.17 6.44 3.12
C PHE A 65 -5.33 7.41 4.29
N PHE A 66 -4.48 8.42 4.43
CA PHE A 66 -4.66 9.40 5.50
C PHE A 66 -5.90 10.28 5.32
N ILE A 67 -6.34 10.54 4.08
CA ILE A 67 -7.66 11.16 3.84
C ILE A 67 -8.77 10.25 4.36
N PHE A 68 -8.73 8.97 4.02
CA PHE A 68 -9.69 7.98 4.51
C PHE A 68 -9.73 7.95 6.04
N VAL A 69 -8.58 7.85 6.71
CA VAL A 69 -8.48 7.86 8.18
C VAL A 69 -9.06 9.16 8.75
N SER A 70 -8.75 10.31 8.18
CA SER A 70 -9.26 11.61 8.69
C SER A 70 -10.78 11.79 8.57
N GLN A 71 -11.43 11.01 7.70
CA GLN A 71 -12.89 11.01 7.59
C GLN A 71 -13.55 10.19 8.70
N ILE A 72 -12.83 9.21 9.26
CA ILE A 72 -13.27 8.35 10.35
C ILE A 72 -12.91 9.00 11.70
N ASP A 73 -11.69 9.52 11.81
CA ASP A 73 -11.13 10.14 13.00
C ASP A 73 -10.76 11.60 12.69
N LYS A 74 -11.57 12.51 13.23
CA LYS A 74 -11.51 13.96 12.94
C LYS A 74 -10.54 14.73 13.84
N GLU A 75 -9.80 14.06 14.73
CA GLU A 75 -8.92 14.74 15.68
C GLU A 75 -7.72 15.42 15.02
N GLN A 76 -7.30 14.97 13.82
CA GLN A 76 -6.19 15.55 13.07
C GLN A 76 -6.50 15.62 11.58
N THR A 77 -5.94 16.62 10.88
CA THR A 77 -6.08 16.70 9.43
C THR A 77 -5.27 15.58 8.75
N ALA A 78 -5.75 15.12 7.58
CA ALA A 78 -5.07 14.08 6.81
C ALA A 78 -3.60 14.41 6.52
N THR A 79 -3.30 15.69 6.27
CA THR A 79 -1.96 16.16 5.93
C THR A 79 -1.04 16.21 7.14
N GLU A 80 -1.52 16.64 8.31
CA GLU A 80 -0.74 16.59 9.56
C GLU A 80 -0.40 15.15 9.93
N ARG A 81 -1.39 14.25 9.87
CA ARG A 81 -1.18 12.85 10.21
C ARG A 81 -0.26 12.13 9.23
N ALA A 82 -0.41 12.40 7.93
CA ALA A 82 0.50 11.87 6.91
C ALA A 82 1.94 12.36 7.12
N THR A 83 2.11 13.65 7.45
CA THR A 83 3.43 14.24 7.69
C THR A 83 4.08 13.64 8.92
N LEU A 84 3.36 13.56 10.04
CA LEU A 84 3.86 12.96 11.28
C LEU A 84 4.27 11.50 11.09
N ASP A 85 3.44 10.71 10.41
CA ASP A 85 3.73 9.28 10.23
C ASP A 85 4.94 9.07 9.31
N ILE A 86 5.04 9.85 8.23
CA ILE A 86 6.18 9.79 7.29
C ILE A 86 7.46 10.35 7.94
N ASP A 87 7.39 11.44 8.70
CA ASP A 87 8.57 12.04 9.34
C ASP A 87 9.07 11.21 10.53
N CYS A 88 8.17 10.60 11.33
CA CYS A 88 8.56 9.79 12.49
C CYS A 88 9.02 8.39 12.11
N TYR A 89 8.34 7.73 11.15
CA TYR A 89 8.62 6.33 10.82
C TYR A 89 9.39 6.17 9.50
N GLY A 90 9.36 7.16 8.63
CA GLY A 90 9.86 7.04 7.27
C GLY A 90 8.99 6.11 6.42
N LEU A 91 9.13 6.23 5.09
CA LEU A 91 8.65 5.19 4.18
C LEU A 91 9.78 4.19 3.92
N PRO A 92 9.63 2.92 4.29
CA PRO A 92 10.71 1.94 4.21
C PRO A 92 11.04 1.50 2.78
N PHE A 93 10.17 1.79 1.81
CA PHE A 93 10.36 1.39 0.42
C PHE A 93 10.39 2.61 -0.50
N VAL A 94 11.46 2.74 -1.30
CA VAL A 94 11.59 3.78 -2.32
C VAL A 94 11.63 3.16 -3.72
N GLU A 95 11.56 4.00 -4.77
CA GLU A 95 11.44 3.56 -6.18
C GLU A 95 12.48 2.49 -6.57
N LYS A 96 13.72 2.64 -6.07
CA LYS A 96 14.83 1.67 -6.29
C LYS A 96 14.57 0.28 -5.71
N ASP A 97 13.72 0.16 -4.69
CA ASP A 97 13.41 -1.14 -4.05
C ASP A 97 12.36 -1.92 -4.85
N LYS A 98 11.53 -1.24 -5.64
CA LYS A 98 10.53 -1.87 -6.52
C LYS A 98 11.17 -2.75 -7.59
N GLN A 99 12.33 -2.36 -8.13
CA GLN A 99 13.05 -3.12 -9.17
C GLN A 99 13.59 -4.46 -8.64
N LYS A 100 14.02 -4.52 -7.37
CA LYS A 100 14.47 -5.78 -6.74
C LYS A 100 13.33 -6.78 -6.53
N VAL A 101 12.11 -6.31 -6.27
CA VAL A 101 10.95 -7.19 -6.06
C VAL A 101 10.51 -7.89 -7.35
N VAL A 102 10.71 -7.26 -8.52
CA VAL A 102 10.40 -7.86 -9.83
C VAL A 102 11.31 -9.04 -10.14
N SER A 103 12.61 -8.97 -9.80
CA SER A 103 13.53 -10.10 -10.01
C SER A 103 13.18 -11.29 -9.12
N PHE A 104 12.74 -11.07 -7.87
CA PHE A 104 12.26 -12.14 -6.99
C PHE A 104 10.94 -12.77 -7.44
N LYS A 105 10.04 -12.03 -8.11
CA LYS A 105 8.81 -12.60 -8.70
C LYS A 105 9.12 -13.55 -9.85
N GLN A 106 10.06 -13.20 -10.74
CA GLN A 106 10.51 -14.09 -11.81
C GLN A 106 11.15 -15.36 -11.22
N ILE A 107 11.97 -15.23 -10.18
CA ILE A 107 12.60 -16.37 -9.49
C ILE A 107 11.55 -17.27 -8.81
N LYS A 108 10.54 -16.71 -8.13
CA LYS A 108 9.45 -17.51 -7.51
C LYS A 108 8.61 -18.26 -8.55
N ILE A 109 8.31 -17.61 -9.69
CA ILE A 109 7.61 -18.25 -10.81
C ILE A 109 8.48 -19.37 -11.41
N LEU A 110 9.79 -19.14 -11.60
CA LEU A 110 10.73 -20.17 -12.06
C LEU A 110 10.78 -21.37 -11.10
N PHE A 111 10.84 -21.13 -9.78
CA PHE A 111 10.82 -22.19 -8.78
C PHE A 111 9.49 -22.95 -8.73
N PHE A 112 8.36 -22.27 -8.96
CA PHE A 112 7.04 -22.91 -9.05
C PHE A 112 6.94 -23.81 -10.30
N PHE A 113 7.45 -23.36 -11.45
CA PHE A 113 7.48 -24.19 -12.66
C PHE A 113 8.49 -25.34 -12.58
N GLN A 114 9.67 -25.15 -11.98
CA GLN A 114 10.63 -26.23 -11.74
C GLN A 114 10.08 -27.32 -10.79
N LYS A 115 9.40 -26.92 -9.70
CA LYS A 115 8.79 -27.90 -8.78
C LYS A 115 7.66 -28.71 -9.43
N ASN A 116 6.87 -28.10 -10.31
CA ASN A 116 5.78 -28.79 -11.00
C ASN A 116 6.25 -29.64 -12.19
N LEU A 117 7.33 -29.29 -12.88
CA LEU A 117 7.93 -30.12 -13.94
C LEU A 117 8.55 -31.42 -13.40
N VAL A 118 9.16 -31.39 -12.21
CA VAL A 118 9.74 -32.59 -11.56
C VAL A 118 8.65 -33.58 -11.13
N GLN A 119 7.45 -33.13 -10.78
CA GLN A 119 6.35 -34.04 -10.45
C GLN A 119 5.77 -34.77 -11.67
N ILE A 120 5.87 -34.20 -12.88
CA ILE A 120 5.33 -34.80 -14.11
C ILE A 120 6.25 -35.92 -14.64
N GLN A 121 7.56 -35.88 -14.33
CA GLN A 121 8.51 -36.91 -14.78
C GLN A 121 8.58 -38.15 -13.89
N ILE A 122 7.92 -38.17 -12.72
CA ILE A 122 7.95 -39.29 -11.78
C ILE A 122 6.71 -40.21 -11.94
N VAL A 123 5.77 -39.89 -12.85
CA VAL A 123 4.52 -40.64 -13.06
C VAL A 123 4.42 -41.24 -14.47
N ASN A 124 5.55 -41.60 -15.09
CA ASN A 124 5.60 -42.42 -16.30
C ASN A 124 6.56 -43.61 -16.12
#